data_AF-A0A2V6GCS5-F1
#
_entry.id   AF-A0A2V6GCS5-F1
#
_cell.length_a   1.000
_cell.length_b   1.000
_cell.length_c   1.000
_cell.angle_alpha   90.00
_cell.angle_beta   90.00
_cell.angle_gamma   90.00
#
_symmetry.space_group_name_H-M   'P 1'
#
loop_
_entity.id
_entity.type
_entity.pdbx_description
1 polymer ?
#
loop_
_entity_poly.entity_id
_entity_poly.type
_entity_poly.pdbx_seq_one_letter_code
_entity_poly.pdbx_strand_id
1 'polypeptide(L)'
;MLAMRVECIKFFSGKIRVPDRKQNLPQLYRFCFLMLGDLGRAQEVFHTTLREAAVRAAHGELPKESFWLFRDARWRCLEASETDLQPEPLDMDEHEITPEAAAQIQQLEPAQLAIWISAAPDPQRTALALFYLDEFDHREILDIAELKLTELSRFLAKGRRQLQAWLDAKVPEPPRV
;
A
#
# COMPACT_ATOMS: atom_id res chain seq x y z
N MET A 1 -13.81 4.44 -11.78
CA MET A 1 -13.25 3.42 -10.85
C MET A 1 -11.84 2.96 -11.26
N LEU A 2 -11.60 2.47 -12.49
CA LEU A 2 -10.22 2.16 -12.94
C LEU A 2 -9.32 3.39 -13.03
N ALA A 3 -9.86 4.55 -13.40
CA ALA A 3 -9.08 5.77 -13.62
C ALA A 3 -8.22 6.18 -12.41
N MET A 4 -8.77 6.12 -11.20
CA MET A 4 -8.04 6.51 -9.99
C MET A 4 -6.92 5.52 -9.64
N ARG A 5 -7.15 4.22 -9.84
CA ARG A 5 -6.10 3.20 -9.74
C ARG A 5 -5.00 3.47 -10.76
N VAL A 6 -5.35 3.66 -12.03
CA VAL A 6 -4.40 3.89 -13.12
C VAL A 6 -3.54 5.13 -12.88
N GLU A 7 -4.12 6.22 -12.38
CA GLU A 7 -3.38 7.46 -12.15
C GLU A 7 -2.41 7.34 -10.96
N CYS A 8 -2.85 6.75 -9.84
CA CYS A 8 -1.95 6.41 -8.73
C CYS A 8 -0.84 5.44 -9.13
N ILE A 9 -1.12 4.50 -10.05
CA ILE A 9 -0.10 3.57 -10.55
C ILE A 9 0.95 4.31 -11.37
N LYS A 10 0.53 5.16 -12.32
CA LYS A 10 1.50 5.97 -13.10
C LYS A 10 2.38 6.81 -12.21
N PHE A 11 1.79 7.33 -11.14
CA PHE A 11 2.46 8.14 -10.15
C PHE A 11 3.54 7.37 -9.36
N PHE A 12 3.30 6.10 -9.01
CA PHE A 12 4.28 5.25 -8.31
C PHE A 12 5.20 4.44 -9.22
N SER A 13 4.79 4.20 -10.46
CA SER A 13 5.49 3.35 -11.41
C SER A 13 6.52 4.18 -12.18
N GLY A 14 7.57 4.61 -11.46
CA GLY A 14 8.85 4.89 -12.11
C GLY A 14 9.28 3.62 -12.86
N LYS A 15 9.28 3.70 -14.19
CA LYS A 15 9.42 2.60 -15.18
C LYS A 15 10.38 1.47 -14.75
N ILE A 16 9.86 0.42 -14.12
CA ILE A 16 10.49 -0.90 -14.14
C ILE A 16 9.36 -1.96 -14.11
N ARG A 17 9.00 -2.49 -15.27
CA ARG A 17 8.28 -3.78 -15.37
C ARG A 17 9.34 -4.86 -15.51
N VAL A 18 9.63 -5.61 -14.45
CA VAL A 18 10.40 -6.86 -14.55
C VAL A 18 9.40 -8.02 -14.58
N PRO A 19 9.30 -8.76 -15.69
CA PRO A 19 8.52 -9.99 -15.72
C PRO A 19 9.40 -11.12 -15.21
N ASP A 20 9.53 -11.26 -13.90
CA ASP A 20 9.88 -12.54 -13.30
C ASP A 20 9.20 -12.69 -11.93
N ARG A 21 8.22 -13.60 -11.88
CA ARG A 21 7.36 -13.85 -10.72
C ARG A 21 8.09 -14.70 -9.69
N LYS A 22 9.16 -14.18 -9.10
CA LYS A 22 9.76 -14.71 -7.87
C LYS A 22 10.34 -13.56 -7.05
N GLN A 23 9.50 -12.96 -6.20
CA GLN A 23 9.91 -11.99 -5.18
C GLN A 23 10.61 -10.73 -5.75
N ASN A 24 9.80 -9.84 -6.34
CA ASN A 24 10.26 -8.57 -6.86
C ASN A 24 10.72 -7.65 -5.72
N LEU A 25 12.03 -7.64 -5.43
CA LEU A 25 12.64 -6.88 -4.33
C LEU A 25 12.30 -5.37 -4.37
N PRO A 26 12.37 -4.68 -5.53
CA PRO A 26 11.87 -3.31 -5.64
C PRO A 26 10.43 -3.14 -5.16
N GLN A 27 9.54 -4.09 -5.47
CA GLN A 27 8.13 -4.02 -5.07
C GLN A 27 7.93 -4.37 -3.60
N LEU A 28 8.78 -5.22 -3.02
CA LEU A 28 8.81 -5.45 -1.57
C LEU A 28 9.20 -4.16 -0.82
N TYR A 29 10.22 -3.45 -1.29
CA TYR A 29 10.60 -2.17 -0.69
C TYR A 29 9.47 -1.14 -0.80
N ARG A 30 8.85 -1.02 -1.99
CA ARG A 30 7.69 -0.13 -2.18
C ARG A 30 6.52 -0.53 -1.29
N PHE A 31 6.26 -1.82 -1.10
CA PHE A 31 5.25 -2.30 -0.16
C PHE A 31 5.55 -1.85 1.27
N CYS A 32 6.77 -2.06 1.77
CA CYS A 32 7.18 -1.59 3.09
C CYS A 32 7.01 -0.07 3.23
N PHE A 33 7.34 0.69 2.17
CA PHE A 33 7.17 2.14 2.16
C PHE A 33 5.71 2.58 2.21
N LEU A 34 4.82 1.93 1.47
CA LEU A 34 3.38 2.20 1.53
C LEU A 34 2.78 1.84 2.90
N MET A 35 3.25 0.76 3.52
CA MET A 35 2.76 0.30 4.82
C MET A 35 3.18 1.23 5.97
N LEU A 36 4.36 1.86 5.87
CA LEU A 36 4.95 2.61 6.98
C LEU A 36 4.94 4.13 6.77
N GLY A 37 4.88 4.60 5.52
CA GLY A 37 4.90 6.03 5.18
C GLY A 37 6.22 6.74 5.49
N ASP A 38 7.22 6.01 5.99
CA ASP A 38 8.54 6.51 6.38
C ASP A 38 9.63 5.70 5.67
N LEU A 39 10.56 6.39 5.00
CA LEU A 39 11.62 5.75 4.21
C LEU A 39 12.61 4.97 5.07
N GLY A 40 12.94 5.47 6.27
CA GLY A 40 13.92 4.84 7.17
C GLY A 40 13.39 3.53 7.73
N ARG A 41 12.17 3.55 8.27
CA ARG A 41 11.48 2.36 8.78
C ARG A 41 11.21 1.35 7.68
N ALA A 42 10.80 1.81 6.49
CA ALA A 42 10.60 0.93 5.35
C ALA A 42 11.90 0.22 4.93
N GLN A 43 13.02 0.94 4.91
CA GLN A 43 14.33 0.37 4.60
C GLN A 43 14.78 -0.64 5.66
N GLU A 44 14.56 -0.33 6.94
CA GLU A 44 14.86 -1.24 8.04
C GLU A 44 14.07 -2.54 7.94
N VAL A 45 12.74 -2.46 7.82
CA VAL A 45 11.88 -3.64 7.68
C VAL A 45 12.23 -4.44 6.43
N PHE A 46 12.48 -3.77 5.29
CA PHE A 46 12.92 -4.42 4.06
C PHE A 46 14.23 -5.20 4.25
N HIS A 47 15.27 -4.57 4.82
CA HIS A 47 16.55 -5.23 5.07
C HIS A 47 16.44 -6.40 6.05
N THR A 48 15.68 -6.24 7.12
CA THR A 48 15.45 -7.31 8.11
C THR A 48 14.74 -8.49 7.46
N THR A 49 13.69 -8.24 6.68
CA THR A 49 12.97 -9.27 5.91
C THR A 49 13.92 -10.05 5.00
N LEU A 50 14.80 -9.35 4.25
CA LEU A 50 15.77 -10.02 3.37
C LEU A 50 16.88 -10.76 4.11
N ARG A 51 17.34 -10.25 5.25
CA ARG A 51 18.35 -10.93 6.07
C ARG A 51 17.81 -12.27 6.56
N GLU A 52 16.59 -12.29 7.08
CA GLU A 52 15.95 -13.52 7.55
C GLU A 52 15.65 -14.49 6.40
N ALA A 53 15.21 -13.96 5.25
CA ALA A 53 15.07 -14.75 4.03
C ALA A 53 16.37 -15.46 3.65
N ALA A 54 17.49 -14.73 3.67
CA ALA A 54 18.80 -15.29 3.33
C ALA A 54 19.26 -16.36 4.34
N VAL A 55 19.01 -16.16 5.64
CA VAL A 55 19.31 -17.17 6.68
C VAL A 55 18.50 -18.44 6.43
N ARG A 56 17.18 -18.33 6.24
CA ARG A 56 16.32 -19.50 5.94
C ARG A 56 16.74 -20.19 4.65
N ALA A 57 17.14 -19.43 3.63
CA ALA A 57 17.67 -19.98 2.38
C ALA A 57 18.95 -20.79 2.58
N ALA A 58 19.89 -20.30 3.41
CA ALA A 58 21.11 -21.02 3.73
C ALA A 58 20.85 -22.35 4.45
N HIS A 59 19.76 -22.45 5.21
CA HIS A 59 19.32 -23.67 5.88
C HIS A 59 18.41 -24.57 5.01
N GLY A 60 18.04 -24.14 3.80
CA GLY A 60 17.11 -24.89 2.95
C GLY A 60 15.65 -24.84 3.43
N GLU A 61 15.31 -23.86 4.27
CA GLU A 61 14.03 -23.72 4.97
C GLU A 61 13.14 -22.63 4.34
N LEU A 62 13.35 -22.29 3.07
CA LEU A 62 12.50 -21.31 2.40
C LEU A 62 11.06 -21.84 2.28
N PRO A 63 10.06 -21.03 2.68
CA PRO A 63 8.66 -21.37 2.45
C PRO A 63 8.39 -21.60 0.96
N LYS A 64 7.56 -22.60 0.65
CA LYS A 64 7.18 -22.95 -0.73
C LYS A 64 6.00 -22.12 -1.22
N GLU A 65 5.31 -21.47 -0.29
CA GLU A 65 4.15 -20.63 -0.51
C GLU A 65 4.51 -19.42 -1.39
N SER A 66 3.65 -19.08 -2.34
CA SER A 66 3.83 -17.86 -3.11
C SER A 66 3.69 -16.63 -2.20
N PHE A 67 4.45 -15.58 -2.50
CA PHE A 67 4.40 -14.30 -1.78
C PHE A 67 4.68 -14.35 -0.27
N TRP A 68 5.28 -15.43 0.24
CA TRP A 68 5.64 -15.54 1.66
C TRP A 68 6.46 -14.33 2.15
N LEU A 69 7.31 -13.77 1.28
CA LEU A 69 8.12 -12.59 1.59
C LEU A 69 7.27 -11.33 1.83
N PHE A 70 6.15 -11.17 1.12
CA PHE A 70 5.21 -10.07 1.35
C PHE A 70 4.38 -10.28 2.62
N ARG A 71 4.04 -11.52 2.97
CA ARG A 71 3.39 -11.83 4.25
C ARG A 71 4.31 -11.56 5.44
N ASP A 72 5.57 -11.96 5.32
CA ASP A 72 6.62 -11.75 6.32
C ASP A 72 6.93 -10.24 6.50
N ALA A 73 7.01 -9.50 5.40
CA ALA A 73 7.12 -8.04 5.43
C ALA A 73 5.88 -7.37 6.04
N ARG A 74 4.66 -7.84 5.71
CA ARG A 74 3.41 -7.32 6.30
C ARG A 74 3.45 -7.42 7.82
N TRP A 75 3.78 -8.60 8.34
CA TRP A 75 3.87 -8.81 9.79
C TRP A 75 4.88 -7.86 10.45
N ARG A 76 6.09 -7.71 9.88
CA ARG A 76 7.09 -6.75 10.38
C ARG A 76 6.64 -5.30 10.28
N CYS A 77 5.95 -4.91 9.22
CA CYS A 77 5.41 -3.56 9.09
C CYS A 77 4.35 -3.28 10.16
N LEU A 78 3.52 -4.27 10.50
CA LEU A 78 2.52 -4.15 11.56
C LEU A 78 3.19 -4.03 12.93
N GLU A 79 4.12 -4.91 13.25
CA GLU A 79 4.91 -4.84 14.49
C GLU A 79 5.63 -3.50 14.61
N ALA A 80 6.32 -3.06 13.55
CA ALA A 80 6.98 -1.77 13.54
C ALA A 80 6.00 -0.61 13.75
N SER A 81 4.76 -0.71 13.25
CA SER A 81 3.73 0.32 13.42
C SER A 81 3.21 0.42 14.85
N GLU A 82 3.16 -0.69 15.60
CA GLU A 82 2.65 -0.75 16.98
C GLU A 82 3.58 -0.07 18.00
N THR A 83 4.87 0.07 17.69
CA THR A 83 5.87 0.68 18.58
C THR A 83 5.68 2.19 18.78
N ASP A 84 4.86 2.84 17.93
CA ASP A 84 4.49 4.25 18.07
C ASP A 84 3.21 4.41 18.91
N LEU A 85 3.11 5.53 19.64
CA LEU A 85 1.86 5.98 20.28
C LEU A 85 0.77 6.05 19.20
N GLN A 86 -0.13 5.07 19.18
CA GLN A 86 -1.22 5.04 18.22
C GLN A 86 -2.13 6.25 18.49
N PRO A 87 -2.35 7.13 17.49
CA PRO A 87 -3.44 8.08 17.57
C PRO A 87 -4.73 7.29 17.76
N GLU A 88 -5.63 7.80 18.59
CA GLU A 88 -6.97 7.22 18.73
C GLU A 88 -7.59 7.10 17.32
N PRO A 89 -8.22 5.96 16.96
CA PRO A 89 -8.71 5.74 15.61
C PRO A 89 -9.82 6.75 15.30
N LEU A 90 -9.43 7.87 14.69
CA LEU A 90 -10.35 8.83 14.13
C LEU A 90 -10.89 8.25 12.82
N ASP A 91 -12.20 8.22 12.69
CA ASP A 91 -12.81 7.84 11.41
C ASP A 91 -12.38 8.90 10.38
N MET A 92 -11.67 8.46 9.35
CA MET A 92 -11.24 9.38 8.30
C MET A 92 -12.46 9.79 7.48
N ASP A 93 -12.57 11.09 7.17
CA ASP A 93 -13.63 11.62 6.33
C ASP A 93 -13.72 10.87 4.99
N GLU A 94 -14.94 10.72 4.47
CA GLU A 94 -15.23 10.04 3.21
C GLU A 94 -16.01 10.98 2.28
N HIS A 95 -15.46 11.25 1.10
CA HIS A 95 -16.15 12.01 0.05
C HIS A 95 -16.41 11.13 -1.17
N GLU A 96 -17.49 11.44 -1.91
CA GLU A 96 -17.77 10.79 -3.19
C GLU A 96 -16.70 11.14 -4.22
N ILE A 97 -16.25 10.14 -4.97
CA ILE A 97 -15.16 10.29 -5.94
C ILE A 97 -15.60 11.26 -7.04
N THR A 98 -14.83 12.32 -7.25
CA THR A 98 -15.13 13.34 -8.26
C THR A 98 -14.37 13.08 -9.57
N PRO A 99 -14.86 13.57 -10.72
CA PRO A 99 -14.10 13.54 -11.98
C PRO A 99 -12.72 14.21 -11.90
N GLU A 100 -12.58 15.21 -11.03
CA GLU A 100 -11.38 16.03 -10.81
C GLU A 100 -10.27 15.29 -10.07
N ALA A 101 -10.58 14.16 -9.42
CA ALA A 101 -9.64 13.34 -8.65
C ALA A 101 -8.36 13.02 -9.41
N ALA A 102 -8.46 12.73 -10.71
CA ALA A 102 -7.30 12.43 -11.55
C ALA A 102 -6.34 13.64 -11.66
N ALA A 103 -6.87 14.85 -11.80
CA ALA A 103 -6.09 16.08 -11.87
C ALA A 103 -5.52 16.49 -10.50
N GLN A 104 -6.24 16.19 -9.40
CA GLN A 104 -5.71 16.39 -8.05
C GLN A 104 -4.55 15.44 -7.75
N ILE A 105 -4.66 14.16 -8.15
CA ILE A 105 -3.59 13.15 -7.95
C ILE A 105 -2.30 13.53 -8.68
N GLN A 106 -2.39 14.10 -9.88
CA GLN A 106 -1.22 14.54 -10.64
C GLN A 106 -0.40 15.65 -9.95
N GLN A 107 -0.99 16.34 -8.97
CA GLN A 107 -0.33 17.41 -8.21
C GLN A 107 0.33 16.90 -6.93
N LEU A 108 0.16 15.63 -6.59
CA LEU A 108 0.75 15.06 -5.38
C LEU A 108 2.24 14.75 -5.59
N GLU A 109 2.97 14.55 -4.49
CA GLU A 109 4.28 13.90 -4.47
C GLU A 109 4.15 12.42 -4.06
N PRO A 110 4.92 11.47 -4.64
CA PRO A 110 4.76 10.04 -4.37
C PRO A 110 4.74 9.69 -2.88
N ALA A 111 5.56 10.36 -2.08
CA ALA A 111 5.59 10.17 -0.63
C ALA A 111 4.24 10.49 0.05
N GLN A 112 3.43 11.40 -0.49
CA GLN A 112 2.15 11.76 0.13
C GLN A 112 1.12 10.64 0.07
N LEU A 113 1.10 9.83 -1.00
CA LEU A 113 0.23 8.65 -1.02
C LEU A 113 0.71 7.60 -0.02
N ALA A 114 2.03 7.44 0.17
CA ALA A 114 2.55 6.51 1.18
C ALA A 114 2.15 6.95 2.59
N ILE A 115 2.24 8.25 2.89
CA ILE A 115 1.75 8.83 4.15
C ILE A 115 0.25 8.59 4.33
N TRP A 116 -0.55 8.77 3.27
CA TRP A 116 -1.99 8.53 3.33
C TRP A 116 -2.32 7.05 3.55
N ILE A 117 -1.67 6.13 2.81
CA ILE A 117 -1.88 4.68 2.98
C ILE A 117 -1.46 4.24 4.38
N SER A 118 -0.31 4.70 4.88
CA SER A 118 0.22 4.26 6.17
C SER A 118 -0.64 4.70 7.36
N ALA A 119 -1.42 5.78 7.20
CA ALA A 119 -2.38 6.28 8.19
C ALA A 119 -3.68 5.46 8.25
N ALA A 120 -3.97 4.62 7.26
CA ALA A 120 -5.16 3.77 7.29
C ALA A 120 -5.00 2.64 8.34
N PRO A 121 -6.10 2.18 8.96
CA PRO A 121 -6.05 1.02 9.86
C PRO A 121 -5.78 -0.28 9.08
N ASP A 122 -5.09 -1.25 9.70
CA ASP A 122 -5.03 -2.61 9.16
C ASP A 122 -6.37 -3.33 9.43
N PRO A 123 -6.93 -4.14 8.50
CA PRO A 123 -6.34 -4.65 7.25
C PRO A 123 -6.57 -3.78 6.00
N GLN A 124 -7.20 -2.61 6.13
CA GLN A 124 -7.43 -1.70 5.00
C GLN A 124 -6.10 -1.20 4.39
N ARG A 125 -5.15 -0.83 5.24
CA ARG A 125 -3.80 -0.39 4.85
C ARG A 125 -3.08 -1.41 3.97
N THR A 126 -3.02 -2.67 4.42
CA THR A 126 -2.45 -3.78 3.62
C THR A 126 -3.14 -3.90 2.26
N ALA A 127 -4.47 -3.88 2.23
CA ALA A 127 -5.24 -3.99 0.99
C ALA A 127 -4.94 -2.83 0.01
N LEU A 128 -4.85 -1.60 0.52
CA LEU A 128 -4.53 -0.42 -0.28
C LEU A 128 -3.10 -0.49 -0.83
N ALA A 129 -2.13 -0.83 0.02
CA ALA A 129 -0.72 -0.95 -0.38
C ALA A 129 -0.56 -1.96 -1.53
N LEU A 130 -1.11 -3.16 -1.39
CA LEU A 130 -1.01 -4.19 -2.44
C LEU A 130 -1.76 -3.80 -3.72
N PHE A 131 -2.93 -3.18 -3.60
CA PHE A 131 -3.73 -2.76 -4.75
C PHE A 131 -3.06 -1.67 -5.59
N TYR A 132 -2.39 -0.71 -4.95
CA TYR A 132 -1.73 0.40 -5.64
C TYR A 132 -0.32 0.07 -6.16
N LEU A 133 0.28 -1.05 -5.73
CA LEU A 133 1.51 -1.58 -6.35
C LEU A 133 1.27 -2.09 -7.78
N ASP A 134 0.04 -2.51 -8.11
CA ASP A 134 -0.35 -3.06 -9.43
C ASP A 134 0.40 -4.33 -9.85
N GLU A 135 1.00 -5.03 -8.90
CA GLU A 135 1.73 -6.29 -9.13
C GLU A 135 0.89 -7.53 -8.81
N PHE A 136 -0.24 -7.33 -8.10
CA PHE A 136 -1.07 -8.40 -7.56
C PHE A 136 -2.47 -8.38 -8.15
N ASP A 137 -2.98 -9.56 -8.47
CA ASP A 137 -4.41 -9.74 -8.74
C ASP A 137 -5.23 -9.80 -7.44
N HIS A 138 -6.55 -9.73 -7.54
CA HIS A 138 -7.41 -9.70 -6.36
C HIS A 138 -7.29 -10.96 -5.49
N ARG A 139 -7.02 -12.14 -6.07
CA ARG A 139 -6.86 -13.38 -5.30
C ARG A 139 -5.56 -13.36 -4.51
N GLU A 140 -4.49 -12.87 -5.12
CA GLU A 140 -3.19 -12.70 -4.47
C GLU A 140 -3.28 -11.68 -3.33
N ILE A 141 -4.01 -10.57 -3.53
CA ILE A 141 -4.26 -9.59 -2.46
C ILE A 141 -5.03 -10.21 -1.28
N LEU A 142 -6.09 -10.98 -1.55
CA LEU A 142 -6.88 -11.65 -0.51
C LEU A 142 -6.03 -12.59 0.33
N ASP A 143 -5.13 -13.31 -0.32
CA ASP A 143 -4.23 -14.28 0.30
C ASP A 143 -3.14 -13.62 1.16
N ILE A 144 -2.51 -12.54 0.69
CA ILE A 144 -1.50 -11.81 1.46
C ILE A 144 -2.13 -11.01 2.61
N ALA A 145 -3.30 -10.41 2.39
CA ALA A 145 -3.99 -9.58 3.38
C ALA A 145 -4.87 -10.38 4.35
N GLU A 146 -5.02 -11.70 4.13
CA GLU A 146 -5.88 -12.59 4.92
C GLU A 146 -7.35 -12.11 4.96
N LEU A 147 -7.87 -11.69 3.81
CA LEU A 147 -9.21 -11.10 3.66
C LEU A 147 -10.17 -11.98 2.87
N LYS A 148 -11.47 -11.75 3.08
CA LYS A 148 -12.54 -12.21 2.19
C LYS A 148 -12.81 -11.20 1.08
N LEU A 149 -13.34 -11.66 -0.05
CA LEU A 149 -13.64 -10.81 -1.21
C LEU A 149 -14.54 -9.61 -0.88
N THR A 150 -15.54 -9.82 -0.02
CA THR A 150 -16.45 -8.76 0.44
C THR A 150 -15.73 -7.71 1.28
N GLU A 151 -14.75 -8.13 2.09
CA GLU A 151 -13.95 -7.23 2.92
C GLU A 151 -12.99 -6.42 2.06
N LEU A 152 -12.27 -7.06 1.13
CA LEU A 152 -11.40 -6.36 0.18
C LEU A 152 -12.19 -5.31 -0.60
N SER A 153 -13.36 -5.68 -1.14
CA SER A 153 -14.21 -4.75 -1.89
C SER A 153 -14.63 -3.55 -1.04
N ARG A 154 -15.03 -3.79 0.21
CA ARG A 154 -15.41 -2.74 1.17
C ARG A 154 -14.24 -1.82 1.52
N PHE A 155 -13.07 -2.39 1.85
CA PHE A 155 -11.87 -1.66 2.22
C PHE A 155 -11.34 -0.78 1.10
N LEU A 156 -11.31 -1.30 -0.13
CA LEU A 156 -10.92 -0.51 -1.30
C LEU A 156 -11.96 0.57 -1.60
N ALA A 157 -13.27 0.30 -1.47
CA ALA A 157 -14.30 1.31 -1.69
C ALA A 157 -14.25 2.43 -0.66
N LYS A 158 -14.10 2.11 0.63
CA LYS A 158 -13.94 3.08 1.72
C LYS A 158 -12.65 3.87 1.55
N GLY A 159 -11.52 3.19 1.31
CA GLY A 159 -10.21 3.84 1.14
C GLY A 159 -10.19 4.84 0.00
N ARG A 160 -10.86 4.53 -1.12
CA ARG A 160 -10.97 5.50 -2.22
C ARG A 160 -11.74 6.77 -1.86
N ARG A 161 -12.82 6.65 -1.08
CA ARG A 161 -13.59 7.81 -0.61
C ARG A 161 -12.81 8.62 0.43
N GLN A 162 -12.01 7.95 1.25
CA GLN A 162 -11.08 8.59 2.17
C GLN A 162 -9.93 9.30 1.44
N LEU A 163 -9.43 8.72 0.34
CA LEU A 163 -8.45 9.40 -0.51
C LEU A 163 -9.07 10.66 -1.13
N GLN A 164 -10.32 10.60 -1.61
CA GLN A 164 -11.00 11.77 -2.13
C GLN A 164 -11.12 12.89 -1.10
N ALA A 165 -11.58 12.58 0.12
CA ALA A 165 -11.66 13.58 1.18
C ALA A 165 -10.29 14.21 1.50
N TRP A 166 -9.25 13.40 1.51
CA TRP A 166 -7.87 13.87 1.68
C TRP A 166 -7.40 14.74 0.51
N LEU A 167 -7.73 14.39 -0.73
CA LEU A 167 -7.44 15.19 -1.93
C LEU A 167 -8.12 16.56 -1.84
N ASP A 168 -9.40 16.60 -1.50
CA ASP A 168 -10.17 17.85 -1.40
C ASP A 168 -9.61 18.78 -0.33
N ALA A 169 -9.09 18.22 0.76
CA ALA A 169 -8.44 18.98 1.83
C ALA A 169 -7.03 19.49 1.46
N LYS A 170 -6.28 18.76 0.63
CA LYS A 170 -4.88 19.09 0.26
C LYS A 170 -4.76 19.88 -1.03
N VAL A 171 -5.65 19.63 -1.98
CA VAL A 171 -5.71 20.21 -3.32
C VAL A 171 -7.16 20.67 -3.52
N PRO A 172 -7.50 21.89 -3.06
CA PRO A 172 -8.86 22.40 -3.17
C PRO A 172 -9.32 22.34 -4.62
N GLU A 173 -10.56 21.90 -4.87
CA GLU A 173 -11.16 22.01 -6.20
C GLU A 173 -11.01 23.46 -6.69
N PRO A 174 -10.62 23.69 -7.96
CA PRO A 174 -10.72 25.01 -8.54
C PRO A 174 -12.18 25.50 -8.41
N PRO A 175 -12.42 26.78 -8.09
CA PRO A 175 -13.77 27.27 -7.87
C PRO A 175 -14.64 26.97 -9.10
N ARG A 176 -15.78 26.32 -8.86
CA ARG A 176 -16.77 26.04 -9.90
C ARG A 176 -17.33 27.39 -10.39
N VAL A 177 -16.95 27.79 -11.60
CA VAL A 177 -17.46 28.99 -12.30
C VAL A 177 -18.79 28.66 -12.97
#